data_AF-A0A8X6K3I6-F1
#
_entry.id   AF-A0A8X6K3I6-F1
#
_cell.length_a   1.000
_cell.length_b   1.000
_cell.length_c   1.000
_cell.angle_alpha   90.00
_cell.angle_beta   90.00
_cell.angle_gamma   90.00
#
_symmetry.space_group_name_H-M   'P 1'
#
loop_
_entity.id
_entity.type
_entity.pdbx_description
1 polymer ?
#
loop_
_entity_poly.entity_id
_entity_poly.type
_entity_poly.pdbx_seq_one_letter_code
_entity_poly.pdbx_strand_id
1 'polypeptide(L)'
;MIAESLNMSVGSVFTIMTEDLKKKKLCARFVPHTLTTEQKEHRIASSEDLIAAADEDPNFLKTIVTGDESWCLEYDPETKRQSSKWTSPGKGRPMKVRASKSKNKDDAARVFRQSRNYPPRIPSTRVHCH
;
A
#
# COMPACT_ATOMS: atom_id res chain seq x y z
N MET A 1 -5.10 -21.61 17.09
CA MET A 1 -6.15 -20.57 16.91
C MET A 1 -6.78 -20.21 18.26
N ILE A 2 -7.37 -19.02 18.45
CA ILE A 2 -7.98 -18.61 19.75
C ILE A 2 -8.99 -19.65 20.28
N ALA A 3 -9.76 -20.27 19.38
CA ALA A 3 -10.71 -21.33 19.70
C ALA A 3 -10.05 -22.56 20.33
N GLU A 4 -8.92 -23.02 19.79
CA GLU A 4 -8.15 -24.16 20.33
C GLU A 4 -7.52 -23.81 21.68
N SER A 5 -6.97 -22.59 21.81
CA SER A 5 -6.32 -22.14 23.05
C SER A 5 -7.31 -22.01 24.22
N LEU A 6 -8.56 -21.70 23.94
CA LEU A 6 -9.63 -21.56 24.93
C LEU A 6 -10.52 -22.80 25.04
N ASN A 7 -10.27 -23.83 24.22
CA ASN A 7 -11.13 -25.02 24.08
C ASN A 7 -12.62 -24.67 23.85
N MET A 8 -12.86 -23.65 23.02
CA MET A 8 -14.20 -23.13 22.69
C MET A 8 -14.54 -23.38 21.22
N SER A 9 -15.84 -23.43 20.91
CA SER A 9 -16.27 -23.46 19.52
C SER A 9 -15.89 -22.15 18.80
N VAL A 10 -15.60 -22.24 17.49
CA VAL A 10 -15.30 -21.07 16.65
C VAL A 10 -16.46 -20.08 16.66
N GLY A 11 -17.71 -20.57 16.70
CA GLY A 11 -18.91 -19.74 16.80
C GLY A 11 -18.96 -18.96 18.10
N SER A 12 -18.71 -19.60 19.24
CA SER A 12 -18.68 -18.94 20.55
C SER A 12 -17.60 -17.84 20.61
N VAL A 13 -16.41 -18.12 20.07
CA VAL A 13 -15.34 -17.10 19.97
C VAL A 13 -15.76 -15.94 19.08
N PHE A 14 -16.44 -16.20 17.97
CA PHE A 14 -16.94 -15.16 17.07
C PHE A 14 -17.97 -14.26 17.78
N THR A 15 -18.98 -14.85 18.42
CA THR A 15 -20.00 -14.16 19.20
C THR A 15 -19.37 -13.26 20.27
N ILE A 16 -18.45 -13.79 21.08
CA ILE A 16 -17.77 -12.98 22.11
C ILE A 16 -16.99 -11.83 21.47
N MET A 17 -16.28 -12.09 20.37
CA MET A 17 -15.51 -11.04 19.69
C MET A 17 -16.41 -9.93 19.15
N THR A 18 -17.52 -10.25 18.48
CA THR A 18 -18.35 -9.28 17.77
C THR A 18 -19.47 -8.68 18.61
N GLU A 19 -20.05 -9.45 19.51
CA GLU A 19 -21.22 -9.06 20.31
C GLU A 19 -20.82 -8.53 21.68
N ASP A 20 -19.95 -9.22 22.41
CA ASP A 20 -19.57 -8.79 23.77
C ASP A 20 -18.47 -7.72 23.72
N LEU A 21 -17.40 -7.99 22.96
CA LEU A 21 -16.24 -7.10 22.84
C LEU A 21 -16.38 -6.06 21.71
N LYS A 22 -17.44 -6.15 20.91
CA LYS A 22 -17.74 -5.27 19.75
C LYS A 22 -16.58 -5.12 18.76
N LYS A 23 -15.65 -6.09 18.70
CA LYS A 23 -14.49 -6.07 17.82
C LYS A 23 -14.89 -6.32 16.36
N LYS A 24 -14.10 -5.76 15.44
CA LYS A 24 -14.25 -5.96 14.00
C LYS A 24 -13.02 -6.64 13.44
N LYS A 25 -13.18 -7.57 12.50
CA LYS A 25 -12.05 -8.17 11.80
C LYS A 25 -11.74 -7.32 10.56
N LEU A 26 -10.60 -6.61 10.57
CA LEU A 26 -10.20 -5.71 9.50
C LEU A 26 -8.88 -6.15 8.87
N CYS A 27 -8.81 -6.12 7.53
CA CYS A 27 -7.55 -6.24 6.80
C CYS A 27 -6.63 -5.07 7.12
N ALA A 28 -5.34 -5.35 7.25
CA ALA A 28 -4.35 -4.29 7.41
C ALA A 28 -4.22 -3.46 6.14
N ARG A 29 -3.96 -2.15 6.33
CA ARG A 29 -3.52 -1.26 5.26
C ARG A 29 -2.02 -1.43 5.11
N PHE A 30 -1.59 -1.90 3.93
CA PHE A 30 -0.18 -2.02 3.61
C PHE A 30 0.42 -0.65 3.32
N VAL A 31 1.51 -0.31 4.01
CA VAL A 31 2.28 0.92 3.78
C VAL A 31 3.71 0.55 3.36
N PRO A 32 4.35 1.31 2.45
CA PRO A 32 5.73 1.04 2.04
C PRO A 32 6.72 1.18 3.20
N HIS A 33 6.55 2.21 4.04
CA HIS A 33 7.42 2.48 5.18
C HIS A 33 6.65 3.22 6.27
N THR A 34 7.13 3.11 7.50
CA THR A 34 6.68 3.97 8.61
C THR A 34 7.59 5.17 8.66
N LEU A 35 7.08 6.36 8.33
CA LEU A 35 7.87 7.58 8.29
C LEU A 35 8.17 8.10 9.71
N THR A 36 9.38 8.61 9.91
CA THR A 36 9.74 9.40 11.11
C THR A 36 9.04 10.76 11.08
N THR A 37 9.10 11.51 12.18
CA THR A 37 8.48 12.84 12.27
C THR A 37 9.16 13.81 11.30
N GLU A 38 10.49 13.80 11.26
CA GLU A 38 11.31 14.66 10.40
C GLU A 38 11.05 14.37 8.92
N GLN A 39 10.91 13.09 8.55
CA GLN A 39 10.56 12.69 7.18
C GLN A 39 9.15 13.18 6.78
N LYS A 40 8.22 13.29 7.72
CA LYS A 40 6.89 13.85 7.43
C LYS A 40 6.95 15.35 7.23
N GLU A 41 7.68 16.06 8.09
CA GLU A 41 7.86 17.51 7.99
C GLU A 41 8.53 17.87 6.66
N HIS A 42 9.60 17.19 6.28
CA HIS A 42 10.24 17.40 4.98
C HIS A 42 9.27 17.14 3.81
N ARG A 43 8.43 16.10 3.90
CA ARG A 43 7.44 15.82 2.85
C ARG A 43 6.38 16.92 2.76
N ILE A 44 5.96 17.50 3.89
CA ILE A 44 5.01 18.61 3.92
C ILE A 44 5.64 19.82 3.24
N ALA A 45 6.83 20.23 3.67
CA ALA A 45 7.55 21.36 3.10
C ALA A 45 7.74 21.23 1.57
N SER A 46 8.26 20.08 1.11
CA SER A 46 8.39 19.84 -0.34
C SER A 46 7.06 19.83 -1.09
N SER A 47 5.96 19.43 -0.43
CA SER A 47 4.64 19.45 -1.07
C SER A 47 4.09 20.88 -1.17
N GLU A 48 4.33 21.71 -0.16
CA GLU A 48 3.95 23.13 -0.18
C GLU A 48 4.67 23.87 -1.31
N ASP A 49 5.97 23.63 -1.48
CA ASP A 49 6.76 24.21 -2.60
C ASP A 49 6.20 23.79 -3.97
N LEU A 50 5.87 22.50 -4.13
CA LEU A 50 5.30 21.97 -5.37
C LEU A 50 3.90 22.53 -5.66
N ILE A 51 3.10 22.78 -4.64
CA ILE A 51 1.78 23.42 -4.78
C ILE A 51 1.95 24.87 -5.22
N ALA A 52 2.83 25.64 -4.56
CA ALA A 52 3.10 27.03 -4.94
C ALA A 52 3.57 27.16 -6.39
N ALA A 53 4.47 26.28 -6.84
CA ALA A 53 4.93 26.25 -8.23
C ALA A 53 3.81 25.91 -9.22
N ALA A 54 2.89 25.01 -8.84
CA ALA A 54 1.74 24.65 -9.67
C ALA A 54 0.68 25.76 -9.75
N ASP A 55 0.54 26.55 -8.67
CA ASP A 55 -0.37 27.70 -8.62
C ASP A 55 0.19 28.89 -9.43
N GLU A 56 1.52 29.06 -9.48
CA GLU A 56 2.18 30.12 -10.25
C GLU A 56 2.13 29.86 -11.77
N ASP A 57 2.42 28.61 -12.21
CA ASP A 57 2.36 28.23 -13.62
C ASP A 57 1.34 27.11 -13.87
N PRO A 58 0.20 27.40 -14.53
CA PRO A 58 -0.78 26.40 -14.95
C PRO A 58 -0.23 25.30 -15.87
N ASN A 59 0.94 25.49 -16.49
CA ASN A 59 1.61 24.49 -17.31
C ASN A 59 2.68 23.70 -16.56
N PHE A 60 3.00 24.02 -15.31
CA PHE A 60 4.03 23.36 -14.51
C PHE A 60 3.92 21.82 -14.59
N LEU A 61 2.73 21.28 -14.30
CA LEU A 61 2.47 19.84 -14.33
C LEU A 61 2.63 19.21 -15.72
N LYS A 62 2.44 19.97 -16.81
CA LYS A 62 2.60 19.46 -18.19
C LYS A 62 4.07 19.29 -18.57
N THR A 63 4.97 20.01 -17.90
CA THR A 63 6.42 19.93 -18.15
C THR A 63 7.08 18.75 -17.43
N ILE A 64 6.45 18.23 -16.38
CA ILE A 64 7.01 17.15 -15.57
C ILE A 64 6.94 15.82 -16.35
N VAL A 65 8.10 15.20 -16.53
CA VAL A 65 8.23 13.84 -17.04
C VAL A 65 8.65 12.92 -15.90
N THR A 66 7.83 11.92 -15.58
CA THR A 66 8.14 10.94 -14.53
C THR A 66 8.42 9.57 -15.12
N GLY A 67 9.38 8.88 -14.51
CA GLY A 67 9.72 7.50 -14.81
C GLY A 67 9.92 6.74 -13.50
N ASP A 68 9.32 5.57 -13.38
CA ASP A 68 9.57 4.65 -12.28
C ASP A 68 9.80 3.24 -12.80
N GLU A 69 10.41 2.43 -11.93
CA GLU A 69 10.66 1.04 -12.23
C GLU A 69 10.03 0.17 -11.16
N SER A 70 9.24 -0.78 -11.64
CA SER A 70 8.45 -1.67 -10.81
C SER A 70 8.78 -3.12 -11.13
N TRP A 71 8.72 -3.96 -10.10
CA TRP A 71 8.85 -5.42 -10.23
C TRP A 71 7.46 -6.05 -10.25
N CYS A 72 7.13 -6.80 -11.30
CA CYS A 72 5.92 -7.60 -11.43
C CYS A 72 6.22 -9.03 -11.00
N LEU A 73 5.60 -9.47 -9.91
CA LEU A 73 5.69 -10.85 -9.45
C LEU A 73 4.51 -11.65 -10.01
N GLU A 74 4.76 -12.92 -10.31
CA GLU A 74 3.70 -13.88 -10.66
C GLU A 74 2.74 -14.14 -9.48
N TYR A 75 3.23 -14.02 -8.24
CA TYR A 75 2.47 -14.27 -7.02
C TYR A 75 2.69 -13.21 -5.93
N ASP A 76 1.66 -12.93 -5.11
CA ASP A 76 1.74 -12.02 -3.96
C ASP A 76 2.06 -12.81 -2.68
N PRO A 77 3.24 -12.62 -2.04
CA PRO A 77 3.67 -13.43 -0.90
C PRO A 77 2.73 -13.36 0.33
N GLU A 78 1.89 -12.34 0.45
CA GLU A 78 0.85 -12.28 1.48
C GLU A 78 -0.41 -11.57 0.97
N THR A 79 -1.53 -12.29 0.91
CA THR A 79 -2.79 -11.71 0.44
C THR A 79 -3.38 -10.75 1.47
N LYS A 80 -4.11 -9.72 0.99
CA LYS A 80 -4.86 -8.78 1.84
C LYS A 80 -5.79 -9.48 2.85
N ARG A 81 -6.30 -10.66 2.52
CA ARG A 81 -7.17 -11.45 3.41
C ARG A 81 -6.38 -12.09 4.56
N GLN A 82 -5.15 -12.54 4.31
CA GLN A 82 -4.27 -13.12 5.34
C GLN A 82 -3.83 -12.08 6.37
N SER A 83 -3.79 -10.79 6.02
CA SER A 83 -3.43 -9.70 6.95
C SER A 83 -4.56 -9.26 7.90
N SER A 84 -5.68 -9.97 7.92
CA SER A 84 -6.86 -9.61 8.72
C SER A 84 -6.63 -9.84 10.22
N LYS A 85 -6.81 -8.78 11.02
CA LYS A 85 -6.71 -8.85 12.48
C LYS A 85 -7.97 -8.28 13.14
N TRP A 86 -8.30 -8.80 14.33
CA TRP A 86 -9.36 -8.26 15.17
C TRP A 86 -8.94 -6.90 15.75
N THR A 87 -9.78 -5.89 15.57
CA THR A 87 -9.56 -4.50 16.02
C THR A 87 -10.64 -4.10 17.02
N SER A 88 -10.25 -3.29 18.00
CA SER A 88 -11.20 -2.69 18.95
C SER A 88 -12.13 -1.70 18.24
N PRO A 89 -13.34 -1.47 18.78
CA PRO A 89 -14.21 -0.37 18.35
C PRO A 89 -13.46 0.97 18.35
N GLY A 90 -13.74 1.83 17.37
CA GLY A 90 -13.14 3.16 17.26
C GLY A 90 -11.68 3.20 16.78
N LYS A 91 -10.94 2.08 16.79
CA LYS A 91 -9.61 2.03 16.18
C LYS A 91 -9.70 1.88 14.67
N GLY A 92 -8.88 2.67 13.97
CA GLY A 92 -8.71 2.58 12.52
C GLY A 92 -8.09 1.25 12.06
N ARG A 93 -8.01 1.06 10.75
CA ARG A 93 -7.41 -0.14 10.16
C ARG A 93 -5.95 -0.26 10.60
N PRO A 94 -5.49 -1.45 11.01
CA PRO A 94 -4.11 -1.66 11.39
C PRO A 94 -3.20 -1.38 10.19
N MET A 95 -2.03 -0.80 10.43
CA MET A 95 -1.03 -0.60 9.39
C MET A 95 -0.02 -1.74 9.44
N LYS A 96 0.35 -2.25 8.27
CA LYS A 96 1.41 -3.25 8.13
C LYS A 96 2.43 -2.72 7.13
N VAL A 97 3.69 -2.64 7.54
CA VAL A 97 4.78 -2.31 6.63
C VAL A 97 4.97 -3.50 5.69
N ARG A 98 5.07 -3.24 4.38
CA ARG A 98 5.39 -4.29 3.42
C ARG A 98 6.76 -4.88 3.77
N ALA A 99 6.83 -6.19 3.94
CA ALA A 99 8.11 -6.86 4.14
C ALA A 99 9.01 -6.60 2.92
N SER A 100 10.29 -6.34 3.16
CA SER A 100 11.29 -6.21 2.10
C SER A 100 11.38 -7.53 1.34
N LYS A 101 11.21 -7.46 0.02
CA LYS A 101 11.22 -8.61 -0.89
C LYS A 101 12.66 -9.08 -1.09
N SER A 102 13.21 -9.83 -0.13
CA SER A 102 14.62 -10.24 -0.17
C SER A 102 14.88 -11.66 -0.69
N LYS A 103 13.85 -12.45 -1.05
CA LYS A 103 14.06 -13.90 -1.32
C LYS A 103 13.66 -14.44 -2.69
N ASN A 104 12.74 -13.82 -3.44
CA ASN A 104 12.27 -14.35 -4.74
C ASN A 104 12.31 -13.25 -5.80
N LYS A 105 13.51 -12.76 -6.13
CA LYS A 105 13.68 -11.77 -7.22
C LYS A 105 13.79 -12.45 -8.59
N ASP A 106 14.08 -13.75 -8.60
CA ASP A 106 14.37 -14.51 -9.82
C ASP A 106 13.11 -14.74 -10.68
N ASP A 107 11.91 -14.75 -10.08
CA ASP A 107 10.62 -14.88 -10.78
C ASP A 107 9.89 -13.52 -10.98
N ALA A 108 10.63 -12.41 -10.93
CA ALA A 108 10.07 -11.06 -11.02
C ALA A 108 10.45 -10.40 -12.34
N ALA A 109 9.46 -10.02 -13.16
CA ALA A 109 9.71 -9.21 -14.35
C ALA A 109 9.96 -7.74 -13.96
N ARG A 110 10.98 -7.12 -14.56
CA ARG A 110 11.31 -5.69 -14.39
C ARG A 110 10.53 -4.87 -15.41
N VAL A 111 9.78 -3.88 -14.96
CA VAL A 111 8.90 -3.05 -15.81
C VAL A 111 9.21 -1.57 -15.57
N PHE A 112 9.62 -0.88 -16.63
CA PHE A 112 9.77 0.58 -16.63
C PHE A 112 8.47 1.25 -17.09
N ARG A 113 7.99 2.24 -16.33
CA ARG A 113 6.83 3.05 -16.70
C ARG A 113 7.24 4.50 -16.84
N GLN A 114 7.03 5.05 -18.03
CA GLN A 114 7.15 6.48 -18.26
C GLN A 114 5.76 7.07 -18.47
N SER A 115 5.42 8.07 -17.67
CA SER A 115 4.15 8.79 -17.82
C SER A 115 4.46 10.17 -18.40
N ARG A 116 3.93 10.47 -19.60
CA ARG A 116 3.83 11.85 -20.09
C ARG A 116 2.37 12.29 -19.97
N ASN A 117 2.11 13.50 -19.51
CA ASN A 117 0.79 14.12 -19.51
C ASN A 117 0.34 14.45 -20.96
N TYR A 118 0.10 13.43 -21.78
CA TYR A 118 -0.58 13.55 -23.07
C TYR A 118 -1.91 12.80 -23.04
N PRO A 119 -2.96 13.31 -23.71
CA PRO A 119 -4.24 12.61 -23.82
C PRO A 119 -4.04 11.22 -24.44
N PRO A 120 -4.87 10.23 -24.07
CA PRO A 120 -4.63 8.82 -24.37
C PRO A 120 -4.71 8.58 -25.88
N ARG A 121 -3.56 8.49 -26.54
CA ARG A 121 -3.44 7.73 -27.78
C ARG A 121 -2.73 6.43 -27.42
N ILE A 122 -3.52 5.36 -27.37
CA ILE A 122 -3.23 3.92 -27.62
C ILE A 122 -1.82 3.44 -27.20
N PRO A 123 -1.73 2.37 -26.37
CA PRO A 123 -0.50 2.02 -25.67
C PRO A 123 0.58 1.50 -26.62
N SER A 124 1.69 2.22 -26.74
CA SER A 124 2.96 1.59 -27.09
C SER A 124 3.61 1.10 -25.79
N THR A 125 3.09 0.00 -25.23
CA THR A 125 3.83 -0.81 -24.27
C THR A 125 5.07 -1.35 -24.96
N ARG A 126 6.19 -0.65 -24.81
CA ARG A 126 7.49 -1.20 -25.15
C ARG A 126 8.00 -1.94 -23.93
N VAL A 127 7.68 -3.23 -23.86
CA VAL A 127 8.32 -4.13 -22.90
C VAL A 127 9.77 -4.28 -23.37
N HIS A 128 10.72 -3.81 -22.57
CA HIS A 128 12.12 -4.18 -22.72
C HIS A 128 12.43 -5.13 -21.57
N CYS A 129 12.46 -6.42 -21.89
CA CYS A 129 13.08 -7.42 -21.03
C CYS A 129 14.59 -7.35 -21.27
N HIS A 130 15.36 -7.13 -20.22
CA HIS A 130 16.80 -7.38 -20.19
C HIS A 130 17.05 -8.68 -19.44
#